data_AF-A0A1F7CLW1-F1
#
_entry.id   AF-A0A1F7CLW1-F1
#
_cell.length_a   1.000
_cell.length_b   1.000
_cell.length_c   1.000
_cell.angle_alpha   90.00
_cell.angle_beta   90.00
_cell.angle_gamma   90.00
#
_symmetry.space_group_name_H-M   'P 1'
#
loop_
_entity.id
_entity.type
_entity.pdbx_description
1 polymer ?
#
loop_
_entity_poly.entity_id
_entity_poly.type
_entity_poly.pdbx_seq_one_letter_code
_entity_poly.pdbx_strand_id
1 'polypeptide(L)'
;MMYDAAHMATPFFTLKGKTLVLIDWANVFHAQRKNGWNVDTRRLFTLFKDHQEVQDIVLFHGTDQHEKSASFLTAQAAVGYRIVTKAVKKVPVTVDHEGKPLLKPILRRKCDFDVEIAKEILLSLGYVPRLHPRERRRRLCSDLRCAPRAPQTSHLGLSQRRTWAGVHRG
;
A
#
# COMPACT_ATOMS: atom_id res chain seq x y z
N MET A 1 15.22 -0.59 43.14
CA MET A 1 15.22 -1.86 42.37
C MET A 1 15.22 -1.49 40.89
N MET A 2 16.37 -1.57 40.24
CA MET A 2 16.46 -1.45 38.79
C MET A 2 15.91 -2.76 38.20
N TYR A 3 14.82 -2.68 37.44
CA TYR A 3 14.39 -3.80 36.64
C TYR A 3 15.41 -4.02 35.53
N ASP A 4 16.00 -5.21 35.53
CA ASP A 4 16.98 -5.65 34.55
C ASP A 4 16.30 -5.76 33.17
N ALA A 5 16.72 -4.91 32.23
CA ALA A 5 16.15 -4.82 30.88
C ALA A 5 16.40 -6.09 30.04
N ALA A 6 17.09 -7.09 30.57
CA ALA A 6 17.39 -8.36 29.92
C ALA A 6 16.24 -9.38 29.93
N HIS A 7 15.14 -9.11 30.66
CA HIS A 7 13.88 -9.87 30.57
C HIS A 7 12.92 -9.29 29.51
N MET A 8 13.45 -8.73 28.43
CA MET A 8 12.66 -8.50 27.22
C MET A 8 12.36 -9.86 26.61
N ALA A 9 11.10 -10.27 26.77
CA ALA A 9 10.53 -11.55 26.36
C ALA A 9 11.12 -12.05 25.04
N THR A 10 11.69 -13.26 25.05
CA THR A 10 11.99 -13.97 23.81
C THR A 10 10.70 -14.02 22.99
N PRO A 11 10.72 -13.53 21.74
CA PRO A 11 9.51 -13.49 20.93
C PRO A 11 8.99 -14.91 20.71
N PHE A 12 7.67 -15.06 20.65
CA PHE A 12 6.98 -16.36 20.53
C PHE A 12 7.54 -17.22 19.37
N PHE A 13 8.06 -16.57 18.33
CA PHE A 13 8.81 -17.19 17.24
C PHE A 13 9.97 -16.28 16.83
N THR A 14 10.93 -16.80 16.07
CA THR A 14 12.04 -16.03 15.52
C THR A 14 11.94 -15.93 14.00
N LEU A 15 12.23 -14.76 13.45
CA LEU A 15 12.27 -14.51 12.01
C LEU A 15 13.72 -14.55 11.53
N LYS A 16 13.96 -15.13 10.35
CA LYS A 16 15.32 -15.31 9.81
C LYS A 16 15.81 -14.14 8.95
N GLY A 17 14.97 -13.15 8.71
CA GLY A 17 15.29 -12.03 7.83
C GLY A 17 14.06 -11.19 7.50
N LYS A 18 14.27 -10.18 6.65
CA LYS A 18 13.23 -9.21 6.27
C LYS A 18 11.93 -9.92 5.90
N THR A 19 10.86 -9.53 6.59
CA THR A 19 9.57 -10.21 6.50
C THR A 19 8.48 -9.20 6.15
N LEU A 20 7.60 -9.60 5.25
CA LEU A 20 6.38 -8.89 4.90
C LEU A 20 5.19 -9.69 5.41
N VAL A 21 4.33 -9.06 6.20
CA VAL A 21 3.13 -9.72 6.73
C VAL A 21 1.94 -9.35 5.85
N LEU A 22 1.26 -10.34 5.29
CA LEU A 22 0.09 -10.19 4.43
C LEU A 22 -1.09 -10.92 5.05
N ILE A 23 -2.16 -10.18 5.38
CA ILE A 23 -3.32 -10.71 6.10
C ILE A 23 -4.55 -10.63 5.20
N ASP A 24 -5.07 -11.78 4.79
CA ASP A 24 -6.37 -11.89 4.14
C ASP A 24 -7.49 -11.92 5.20
N TRP A 25 -8.10 -10.76 5.46
CA TRP A 25 -9.11 -10.66 6.50
C TRP A 25 -10.40 -11.43 6.19
N ALA A 26 -10.74 -11.63 4.91
CA ALA A 26 -11.94 -12.40 4.57
C ALA A 26 -11.79 -13.85 5.05
N ASN A 27 -10.63 -14.45 4.77
CA ASN A 27 -10.30 -15.79 5.23
C ASN A 27 -10.22 -15.89 6.77
N VAL A 28 -9.60 -14.91 7.43
CA VAL A 28 -9.55 -14.85 8.91
C VAL A 28 -10.96 -14.74 9.51
N PHE A 29 -11.79 -13.85 8.97
CA PHE A 29 -13.16 -13.64 9.45
C PHE A 29 -14.02 -14.91 9.28
N HIS A 30 -13.92 -15.59 8.15
CA HIS A 30 -14.63 -16.85 7.94
C HIS A 30 -14.14 -17.95 8.89
N ALA A 31 -12.84 -18.02 9.18
CA ALA A 31 -12.28 -18.95 10.15
C ALA A 31 -12.76 -18.65 11.59
N GLN A 32 -12.80 -17.38 12.01
CA GLN A 32 -13.37 -16.95 13.29
C GLN A 32 -14.82 -17.44 13.44
N ARG A 33 -15.65 -17.21 12.42
CA ARG A 33 -17.06 -17.62 12.46
C ARG A 33 -17.25 -19.13 12.47
N LYS A 34 -16.42 -19.87 11.75
CA LYS A 34 -16.49 -21.34 11.71
C LYS A 34 -16.08 -21.97 13.04
N ASN A 35 -15.09 -21.38 13.72
CA ASN A 35 -14.44 -21.99 14.87
C ASN A 35 -14.82 -21.36 16.22
N GLY A 36 -15.60 -20.28 16.23
CA GLY A 36 -16.11 -19.65 17.45
C GLY A 36 -15.11 -18.79 18.24
N TRP A 37 -13.95 -18.46 17.66
CA TRP A 37 -12.97 -17.56 18.27
C TRP A 37 -12.93 -16.19 17.58
N ASN A 38 -12.37 -15.20 18.27
CA ASN A 38 -12.17 -13.85 17.73
C ASN A 38 -10.71 -13.42 17.77
N VAL A 39 -10.26 -12.73 16.73
CA VAL A 39 -8.92 -12.13 16.68
C VAL A 39 -8.99 -10.71 17.20
N ASP A 40 -8.16 -10.40 18.18
CA ASP A 40 -7.87 -9.02 18.57
C ASP A 40 -6.82 -8.46 17.61
N THR A 41 -7.24 -7.54 16.75
CA THR A 41 -6.36 -6.97 15.71
C THR A 41 -5.28 -6.04 16.28
N ARG A 42 -5.47 -5.47 17.47
CA ARG A 42 -4.43 -4.66 18.13
C ARG A 42 -3.32 -5.55 18.65
N ARG A 43 -3.69 -6.62 19.35
CA ARG A 43 -2.72 -7.62 19.84
C ARG A 43 -1.97 -8.29 18.69
N LEU A 44 -2.68 -8.60 17.60
CA LEU A 44 -2.05 -9.15 16.40
C LEU A 44 -1.05 -8.18 15.77
N PHE A 45 -1.38 -6.89 15.73
CA PHE A 45 -0.46 -5.87 15.21
C PHE A 45 0.78 -5.74 16.09
N THR A 46 0.59 -5.63 17.41
CA THR A 46 1.69 -5.57 18.39
C THR A 46 2.60 -6.79 18.27
N LEU A 47 2.02 -7.99 18.18
CA LEU A 47 2.78 -9.23 18.00
C LEU A 47 3.76 -9.14 16.83
N PHE A 48 3.31 -8.66 15.67
CA PHE A 48 4.20 -8.52 14.51
C PHE A 48 5.12 -7.31 14.60
N LYS A 49 4.67 -6.21 15.19
CA LYS A 49 5.42 -4.96 15.27
C LYS A 49 6.64 -5.08 16.18
N ASP A 50 6.59 -5.96 17.16
CA ASP A 50 7.69 -6.22 18.09
C ASP A 50 8.88 -6.94 17.41
N HIS A 51 8.70 -7.46 16.20
CA HIS A 51 9.79 -8.03 15.40
C HIS A 51 10.49 -6.97 14.55
N GLN A 52 11.80 -6.84 14.71
CA GLN A 52 12.62 -5.90 13.92
C GLN A 52 12.71 -6.28 12.44
N GLU A 53 12.50 -7.55 12.11
CA GLU A 53 12.55 -8.05 10.75
C GLU A 53 11.31 -7.68 9.93
N VAL A 54 10.18 -7.43 10.58
CA VAL A 54 8.91 -7.10 9.93
C VAL A 54 8.98 -5.68 9.35
N GLN A 55 8.97 -5.60 8.02
CA GLN A 55 9.07 -4.34 7.30
C GLN A 55 7.73 -3.63 7.21
N ASP A 56 6.66 -4.40 7.01
CA ASP A 56 5.31 -3.89 6.79
C ASP A 56 4.26 -4.95 7.14
N ILE A 57 3.07 -4.49 7.51
CA ILE A 57 1.94 -5.33 7.91
C ILE A 57 0.72 -4.88 7.11
N VAL A 58 0.38 -5.68 6.11
CA VAL A 58 -0.65 -5.37 5.11
C VAL A 58 -1.92 -6.15 5.42
N LEU A 59 -3.03 -5.43 5.54
CA LEU A 59 -4.35 -6.02 5.77
C LEU A 59 -5.22 -5.82 4.53
N PHE A 60 -5.65 -6.95 3.94
CA PHE A 60 -6.52 -6.98 2.78
C PHE A 60 -7.97 -7.12 3.23
N HIS A 61 -8.84 -6.22 2.77
CA HIS A 61 -10.25 -6.22 3.17
C HIS A 61 -11.17 -5.67 2.07
N GLY A 62 -12.29 -6.36 1.84
CA GLY A 62 -13.26 -5.93 0.83
C GLY A 62 -14.07 -4.71 1.29
N THR A 63 -14.32 -3.74 0.42
CA THR A 63 -15.19 -2.59 0.72
C THR A 63 -16.61 -2.82 0.21
N ASP A 64 -17.59 -2.42 1.01
CA ASP A 64 -19.00 -2.38 0.66
C ASP A 64 -19.64 -1.05 1.13
N GLN A 65 -20.95 -0.91 0.96
CA GLN A 65 -21.70 0.25 1.44
C GLN A 65 -22.09 0.16 2.92
N HIS A 66 -21.62 -0.86 3.65
CA HIS A 66 -22.04 -1.11 5.01
C HIS A 66 -21.14 -0.36 5.99
N GLU A 67 -21.74 0.42 6.89
CA GLU A 67 -21.02 1.28 7.84
C GLU A 67 -20.00 0.51 8.70
N LYS A 68 -20.35 -0.69 9.19
CA LYS A 68 -19.43 -1.58 9.89
C LYS A 68 -18.14 -1.90 9.14
N SER A 69 -18.18 -2.01 7.81
CA SER A 69 -16.95 -2.22 7.02
C SER A 69 -16.09 -0.97 7.04
N ALA A 70 -16.70 0.21 6.89
CA ALA A 70 -15.97 1.48 6.92
C ALA A 70 -15.33 1.72 8.29
N SER A 71 -16.08 1.54 9.38
CA SER A 71 -15.57 1.72 10.74
C SER A 71 -14.46 0.72 11.09
N PHE A 72 -14.57 -0.53 10.62
CA PHE A 72 -13.51 -1.52 10.78
C PHE A 72 -12.22 -1.07 10.08
N LEU A 73 -12.29 -0.61 8.83
CA LEU A 73 -11.12 -0.14 8.08
C LEU A 73 -10.48 1.08 8.76
N THR A 74 -11.29 2.05 9.19
CA THR A 74 -10.78 3.22 9.95
C THR A 74 -10.09 2.78 11.24
N ALA A 75 -10.65 1.82 11.97
CA ALA A 75 -10.04 1.29 13.18
C ALA A 75 -8.70 0.59 12.89
N GLN A 76 -8.61 -0.23 11.84
CA GLN A 76 -7.35 -0.92 11.49
C GLN A 76 -6.28 0.06 11.01
N ALA A 77 -6.66 1.11 10.29
CA ALA A 77 -5.73 2.15 9.87
C ALA A 77 -5.17 2.89 11.10
N ALA A 78 -6.02 3.18 12.08
CA ALA A 78 -5.62 3.80 13.34
C ALA A 78 -4.74 2.89 14.22
N VAL A 79 -4.82 1.56 14.05
CA VAL A 79 -3.88 0.62 14.68
C VAL A 79 -2.49 0.67 14.03
N GLY A 80 -2.42 0.97 12.74
CA GLY A 80 -1.17 1.10 11.99
C GLY A 80 -1.00 0.11 10.83
N TYR A 81 -2.02 -0.69 10.51
CA TYR A 81 -1.98 -1.56 9.34
C TYR A 81 -1.95 -0.74 8.04
N ARG A 82 -1.17 -1.19 7.06
CA ARG A 82 -1.37 -0.75 5.68
C ARG A 82 -2.56 -1.49 5.09
N ILE A 83 -3.61 -0.76 4.76
CA ILE A 83 -4.85 -1.36 4.27
C ILE A 83 -4.86 -1.39 2.74
N VAL A 84 -5.16 -2.55 2.18
CA VAL A 84 -5.46 -2.72 0.75
C VAL A 84 -6.91 -3.14 0.59
N THR A 85 -7.68 -2.35 -0.15
CA THR A 85 -9.11 -2.59 -0.33
C THR A 85 -9.50 -2.92 -1.76
N LYS A 86 -10.58 -3.68 -1.92
CA LYS A 86 -11.20 -4.01 -3.20
C LYS A 86 -12.72 -4.05 -3.05
N ALA A 87 -13.44 -3.55 -4.04
CA ALA A 87 -14.90 -3.56 -3.99
C ALA A 87 -15.44 -5.01 -4.00
N VAL A 88 -16.33 -5.31 -3.05
CA VAL A 88 -16.98 -6.62 -2.95
C VAL A 88 -17.96 -6.83 -4.09
N LYS A 89 -17.87 -7.98 -4.77
CA LYS A 89 -18.81 -8.38 -5.82
C LYS A 89 -19.91 -9.26 -5.24
N LYS A 90 -21.13 -9.14 -5.76
CA LYS A 90 -22.24 -10.03 -5.42
C LYS A 90 -22.41 -11.03 -6.56
N VAL A 91 -22.24 -12.31 -6.25
CA VAL A 91 -22.38 -13.41 -7.22
C VAL A 91 -23.66 -14.17 -6.88
N PRO A 92 -24.60 -14.34 -7.82
CA PRO A 92 -25.77 -15.18 -7.61
C PRO A 92 -25.32 -16.64 -7.51
N VAL A 93 -25.73 -17.29 -6.43
CA VAL A 93 -25.50 -18.70 -6.19
C VAL A 93 -26.84 -19.40 -6.27
N THR A 94 -26.94 -20.35 -7.19
CA THR A 94 -28.16 -21.12 -7.50
C THR A 94 -28.13 -22.53 -6.92
N VAL A 95 -27.02 -22.93 -6.29
CA VAL A 95 -26.83 -24.25 -5.68
C VAL A 95 -26.42 -24.10 -4.22
N ASP A 96 -26.84 -25.01 -3.36
CA ASP A 96 -26.38 -25.06 -1.97
C ASP A 96 -24.95 -25.66 -1.87
N HIS A 97 -24.47 -25.83 -0.63
CA HIS A 97 -23.15 -26.39 -0.37
C HIS A 97 -23.04 -27.88 -0.72
N GLU A 98 -24.17 -28.57 -0.92
CA GLU A 98 -24.28 -29.99 -1.30
C GLU A 98 -24.50 -30.15 -2.83
N GLY A 99 -24.57 -29.04 -3.57
CA GLY A 99 -24.81 -29.02 -5.02
C GLY A 99 -26.28 -29.10 -5.41
N LYS A 100 -27.22 -29.05 -4.46
CA LYS A 100 -28.66 -29.07 -4.77
C LYS A 100 -29.12 -27.69 -5.22
N PRO A 101 -30.02 -27.60 -6.22
CA PRO A 101 -30.54 -26.33 -6.68
C PRO A 101 -31.35 -25.62 -5.59
N LEU A 102 -31.10 -24.33 -5.43
CA LEU A 102 -31.85 -23.45 -4.54
C LEU A 102 -33.12 -22.97 -5.24
N LEU A 103 -34.23 -22.91 -4.50
CA LEU A 103 -35.51 -22.38 -5.00
C LEU A 103 -35.40 -20.92 -5.48
N LYS A 104 -34.47 -20.14 -4.91
CA LYS A 104 -34.17 -18.76 -5.31
C LYS A 104 -32.65 -18.53 -5.25
N PRO A 105 -32.06 -17.81 -6.22
CA PRO A 105 -30.65 -17.45 -6.17
C PRO A 105 -30.33 -16.63 -4.92
N ILE A 106 -29.30 -17.03 -4.18
CA ILE A 106 -28.77 -16.27 -3.04
C ILE A 106 -27.58 -15.46 -3.53
N LEU A 107 -27.58 -14.14 -3.27
CA LEU A 107 -26.43 -13.30 -3.58
C LEU A 107 -25.33 -13.50 -2.54
N ARG A 108 -24.28 -14.22 -2.92
CA ARG A 108 -23.07 -14.35 -2.09
C ARG A 108 -22.12 -13.21 -2.37
N ARG A 109 -21.58 -12.65 -1.29
CA ARG A 109 -20.52 -11.65 -1.34
C ARG A 109 -19.20 -12.36 -1.57
N LYS A 110 -18.45 -11.97 -2.60
CA LYS A 110 -17.11 -12.46 -2.90
C LYS A 110 -16.14 -11.29 -3.02
N CYS A 111 -14.95 -11.47 -2.47
CA CYS A 111 -13.86 -10.50 -2.56
C CYS A 111 -12.53 -11.22 -2.33
N ASP A 112 -12.06 -11.87 -3.39
CA ASP A 112 -10.82 -12.65 -3.34
C ASP A 112 -9.63 -11.71 -3.60
N PHE A 113 -8.57 -11.90 -2.82
CA PHE A 113 -7.34 -11.10 -2.86
C PHE A 113 -6.13 -11.87 -3.38
N ASP A 114 -6.31 -13.07 -3.95
CA ASP A 114 -5.22 -13.94 -4.41
C ASP A 114 -4.25 -13.20 -5.35
N VAL A 115 -4.79 -12.42 -6.30
CA VAL A 115 -4.00 -11.66 -7.28
C VAL A 115 -3.30 -10.47 -6.63
N GLU A 116 -3.99 -9.74 -5.76
CA GLU A 116 -3.44 -8.57 -5.07
C GLU A 116 -2.33 -8.96 -4.09
N ILE A 117 -2.52 -10.05 -3.34
CA ILE A 117 -1.51 -10.62 -2.44
C ILE A 117 -0.30 -11.10 -3.27
N ALA A 118 -0.52 -11.85 -4.36
CA ALA A 118 0.58 -12.27 -5.24
C ALA A 118 1.35 -11.08 -5.82
N LYS A 119 0.63 -10.02 -6.22
CA LYS A 119 1.25 -8.77 -6.69
C LYS A 119 2.08 -8.12 -5.59
N GLU A 120 1.58 -8.04 -4.37
CA GLU A 120 2.29 -7.46 -3.23
C GLU A 120 3.58 -8.24 -2.91
N ILE A 121 3.51 -9.58 -2.95
CA ILE A 121 4.69 -10.44 -2.80
C ILE A 121 5.72 -10.12 -3.88
N LEU A 122 5.33 -10.08 -5.16
CA LEU A 122 6.25 -9.80 -6.26
C LEU A 122 6.90 -8.42 -6.13
N LEU A 123 6.11 -7.39 -5.83
CA LEU A 123 6.63 -6.03 -5.63
C LEU A 123 7.60 -5.97 -4.46
N SER A 124 7.32 -6.67 -3.36
CA SER A 124 8.20 -6.71 -2.18
C SER A 124 9.55 -7.38 -2.45
N LEU A 125 9.59 -8.32 -3.38
CA LEU A 125 10.82 -8.96 -3.86
C LEU A 125 11.59 -8.11 -4.87
N GLY A 126 11.17 -6.87 -5.13
CA GLY A 126 11.81 -5.98 -6.09
C GLY A 126 11.45 -6.27 -7.55
N TYR A 127 10.41 -7.06 -7.82
CA TYR A 127 9.93 -7.27 -9.18
C TYR A 127 9.33 -5.99 -9.74
N VAL A 128 9.96 -5.42 -10.76
CA VAL A 128 9.41 -4.31 -11.54
C VAL A 128 8.78 -4.90 -12.82
N PRO A 129 7.45 -4.83 -13.01
CA PRO A 129 6.82 -5.33 -14.22
C PRO A 129 7.44 -4.65 -15.44
N ARG A 130 7.93 -5.45 -16.39
CA ARG A 130 8.37 -4.92 -17.69
C ARG A 130 7.14 -4.36 -18.41
N LEU A 131 6.97 -3.05 -18.36
CA LEU A 131 5.93 -2.36 -19.13
C LEU A 131 6.04 -2.77 -20.60
N HIS A 132 4.88 -3.05 -21.20
CA HIS A 132 4.78 -3.32 -22.63
C HIS A 132 5.43 -2.14 -23.40
N PRO A 133 6.15 -2.37 -24.52
CA PRO A 133 6.86 -1.30 -25.25
C PRO A 133 5.99 -0.07 -25.58
N ARG A 134 4.68 -0.26 -25.78
CA ARG A 134 3.70 0.83 -26.01
C ARG A 134 3.49 1.73 -24.79
N GLU A 135 3.54 1.18 -23.58
CA GLU A 135 3.36 1.93 -22.33
C GLU A 135 4.64 2.66 -21.91
N ARG A 136 5.81 2.12 -22.28
CA ARG A 136 7.11 2.81 -22.14
C ARG A 136 7.13 4.15 -22.88
N ARG A 137 6.61 4.20 -24.11
CA ARG A 137 6.54 5.46 -24.89
C ARG A 137 5.62 6.50 -24.23
N ARG A 138 4.55 6.10 -23.55
CA ARG A 138 3.65 7.05 -22.88
C ARG A 138 4.28 7.70 -21.65
N ARG A 139 5.02 6.94 -20.82
CA ARG A 139 5.75 7.51 -19.67
C ARG A 139 6.92 8.41 -20.07
N LEU A 140 7.73 8.00 -21.06
CA LEU A 140 8.78 8.89 -21.59
C LEU A 140 8.20 10.20 -22.15
N CYS A 141 7.00 10.17 -22.73
CA CYS A 141 6.35 11.35 -23.29
C CYS A 141 5.66 12.24 -22.23
N SER A 142 5.30 11.71 -21.05
CA SER A 142 4.84 12.55 -19.91
C SER A 142 6.03 13.21 -19.21
N ASP A 143 7.14 12.50 -19.06
CA ASP A 143 8.30 13.00 -18.31
C ASP A 143 9.07 14.08 -19.09
N LEU A 144 9.13 13.97 -20.43
CA LEU A 144 9.73 15.00 -21.30
C LEU A 144 8.92 16.30 -21.41
N ARG A 145 7.64 16.31 -20.97
CA ARG A 145 6.81 17.53 -20.93
C ARG A 145 6.94 18.32 -19.62
N CYS A 146 7.59 17.76 -18.60
CA CYS A 146 7.75 18.39 -17.29
C CYS A 146 9.17 18.87 -17.00
N ALA A 147 10.10 18.84 -17.96
CA ALA A 147 11.42 19.45 -17.76
C ALA A 147 11.27 20.99 -17.72
N PRO A 148 11.59 21.66 -16.60
CA PRO A 148 11.62 23.13 -16.58
C PRO A 148 12.68 23.59 -17.59
N ARG A 149 12.30 24.52 -18.48
CA ARG A 149 13.26 25.15 -19.39
C ARG A 149 14.33 25.85 -18.56
N ALA A 150 15.59 25.47 -18.77
CA ALA A 150 16.72 26.19 -18.20
C ALA A 150 16.66 27.67 -18.59
N PRO A 151 16.97 28.60 -17.67
CA PRO A 151 16.99 30.03 -17.99
C PRO A 151 18.11 30.30 -19.01
N GLN A 152 17.76 31.02 -20.07
CA GLN A 152 18.72 31.45 -21.09
C GLN A 152 19.69 32.47 -20.46
N THR A 153 20.97 32.12 -20.40
CA THR A 153 22.04 33.06 -20.09
C THR A 153 22.30 33.94 -21.32
N SER A 154 21.87 35.20 -21.25
CA SER A 154 22.24 36.22 -22.23
C SER A 154 23.65 36.73 -21.95
N HIS A 155 24.62 36.28 -22.73
CA HIS A 155 25.92 36.94 -22.88
C HIS A 155 26.00 37.62 -24.25
N LEU A 156 26.10 38.94 -24.26
CA LEU A 156 26.59 39.82 -25.35
C LEU A 156 26.65 41.24 -24.72
N GLY A 157 27.71 42.03 -24.72
CA GLY A 157 29.07 41.92 -25.24
C GLY A 157 29.81 43.20 -24.81
N LEU A 158 31.10 43.07 -24.52
CA LEU A 158 32.01 44.20 -24.34
C LEU A 158 32.19 44.93 -25.67
N SER A 159 32.01 46.26 -25.67
CA SER A 159 32.49 47.14 -26.74
C SER A 159 33.05 48.41 -26.12
N GLN A 160 34.36 48.57 -26.20
CA GLN A 160 35.04 49.84 -25.97
C GLN A 160 34.73 50.80 -27.12
N ARG A 161 34.48 52.08 -26.81
CA ARG A 161 35.12 53.22 -27.50
C ARG A 161 34.88 54.55 -26.75
N ARG A 162 35.94 55.34 -26.76
CA ARG A 162 36.12 56.69 -26.20
C ARG A 162 35.15 57.71 -26.79
N THR A 163 34.87 58.77 -26.03
CA THR A 163 35.07 60.16 -26.48
C THR A 163 35.15 61.11 -25.28
N TRP A 164 36.02 62.10 -25.44
CA TRP A 164 36.29 63.23 -24.56
C TRP A 164 35.27 64.37 -24.79
N ALA A 165 34.93 65.11 -23.73
CA ALA A 165 34.72 66.58 -23.67
C ALA A 165 34.21 66.89 -22.25
N GLY A 166 34.92 67.65 -21.42
CA GLY A 166 34.77 69.12 -21.35
C GLY A 166 33.91 69.48 -20.12
N VAL A 167 34.49 69.86 -18.98
CA VAL A 167 34.82 71.24 -18.56
C VAL A 167 33.67 71.97 -17.85
N HIS A 168 34.03 72.59 -16.70
CA HIS A 168 33.34 73.63 -15.92
C HIS A 168 32.13 73.23 -15.07
N ARG A 169 31.81 73.85 -13.94
CA ARG A 169 32.41 74.75 -12.91
C ARG A 169 31.25 74.89 -11.90
N GLY A 170 31.53 75.03 -10.60
CA GLY A 170 30.51 75.35 -9.60
C GLY A 170 30.88 74.82 -8.24
#